data_AF-A0A842QWZ6-F1
#
_entry.id   AF-A0A842QWZ6-F1
#
_cell.length_a   1.000
_cell.length_b   1.000
_cell.length_c   1.000
_cell.angle_alpha   90.00
_cell.angle_beta   90.00
_cell.angle_gamma   90.00
#
_symmetry.space_group_name_H-M   'P 1'
#
loop_
_entity.id
_entity.type
_entity.pdbx_description
1 polymer ?
#
loop_
_entity_poly.entity_id
_entity_poly.type
_entity_poly.pdbx_seq_one_letter_code
_entity_poly.pdbx_strand_id
1 'polypeptide(L)'
;MKRKVTFAVGIFFMIPMVYGIGLFAVTIDAIIEYENVNKSLEPVPVSEFMEGNTTVLRNKTRDLEYRLFKYHMDGQGLMLNTRFTGSDVLTPSGSGGTQFGGHADCPIWTGHLLASQGFKYAVAKREGNAIDRVDALQNVSIILEGLNFLTQVTGVPGRLARYAWYDDPGGVNRSIFGDPEDNPNKNWDSRRYEGEWQGDPYIWDGAISRDQHAGLLLGLGVIEELVAPHNSTIKQKVKLMVENLVDFMITSDWRGVDAGNTTTGTDFRPGYDIGSSDGAWQLSFLQLGRRVNPAKYESMYHHHALDLNQVERIGNFHEINTNWNLRSKYYGNNINFVQLFNLIRLETDPAIHDRMVHAMKKTVWKEVKYHRNAHFNMLYLGASRKTNESGTLSMFDPEMEYIINDTLDGLMRHGSDPKHRDSNGRYCIKDIVPTGVYYKYEYQFHGGWDPPGMYNTTTDELMYRIDPIYFKYHTFLQGIGGSWLNDIFSFSAVSDEIVPVDLRPVSDFTWQRSPYKIFAGENLRSCYPGVDVILPYWMGRYYRFWGDG
;
A
#
# COMPACT_ATOMS: atom_id res chain seq x y z
N MET A 1 7.10 -59.35 -12.93
CA MET A 1 7.49 -58.38 -11.88
C MET A 1 7.70 -56.96 -12.43
N LYS A 2 8.49 -56.76 -13.51
CA LYS A 2 8.75 -55.42 -14.11
C LYS A 2 7.50 -54.60 -14.50
N ARG A 3 6.46 -55.20 -15.11
CA ARG A 3 5.21 -54.49 -15.48
C ARG A 3 4.39 -53.92 -14.30
N LYS A 4 4.44 -54.57 -13.13
CA LYS A 4 3.72 -54.09 -11.93
C LYS A 4 4.42 -52.89 -11.27
N VAL A 5 5.74 -52.82 -11.38
CA VAL A 5 6.55 -51.70 -10.88
C VAL A 5 6.38 -50.45 -11.77
N THR A 6 6.35 -50.60 -13.10
CA THR A 6 6.12 -49.48 -14.03
C THR A 6 4.72 -48.86 -13.88
N PHE A 7 3.70 -49.68 -13.63
CA PHE A 7 2.33 -49.20 -13.39
C PHE A 7 2.19 -48.47 -12.04
N ALA A 8 2.83 -48.98 -10.98
CA ALA A 8 2.85 -48.33 -9.68
C ALA A 8 3.61 -46.98 -9.70
N VAL A 9 4.73 -46.90 -10.42
CA VAL A 9 5.49 -45.65 -10.61
C VAL A 9 4.67 -44.63 -11.43
N GLY A 10 3.97 -45.06 -12.48
CA GLY A 10 3.08 -44.19 -13.26
C GLY A 10 1.93 -43.59 -12.43
N ILE A 11 1.30 -44.40 -11.56
CA ILE A 11 0.28 -43.91 -10.62
C ILE A 11 0.89 -42.92 -9.61
N PHE A 12 2.11 -43.18 -9.13
CA PHE A 12 2.81 -42.30 -8.19
C PHE A 12 3.13 -40.91 -8.78
N PHE A 13 3.35 -40.80 -10.10
CA PHE A 13 3.52 -39.52 -10.79
C PHE A 13 2.18 -38.87 -11.20
N MET A 14 1.15 -39.66 -11.51
CA MET A 14 -0.17 -39.12 -11.86
C MET A 14 -0.94 -38.58 -10.68
N ILE A 15 -0.76 -39.12 -9.47
CA ILE A 15 -1.41 -38.62 -8.27
C ILE A 15 -1.05 -37.14 -8.03
N PRO A 16 0.23 -36.72 -7.90
CA PRO A 16 0.58 -35.30 -7.76
C PRO A 16 0.06 -34.41 -8.89
N MET A 17 0.00 -34.92 -10.13
CA MET A 17 -0.47 -34.18 -11.29
C MET A 17 -1.99 -33.99 -11.29
N VAL A 18 -2.76 -35.02 -10.97
CA VAL A 18 -4.23 -34.95 -10.83
C VAL A 18 -4.62 -34.08 -9.64
N TYR A 19 -3.91 -34.20 -8.52
CA TYR A 19 -4.10 -33.32 -7.38
C TYR A 19 -3.72 -31.86 -7.71
N GLY A 20 -2.62 -31.65 -8.44
CA GLY A 20 -2.21 -30.31 -8.88
C GLY A 20 -3.19 -29.67 -9.86
N ILE A 21 -3.71 -30.44 -10.84
CA ILE A 21 -4.73 -29.98 -11.79
C ILE A 21 -6.06 -29.69 -11.06
N GLY A 22 -6.49 -30.58 -10.16
CA GLY A 22 -7.70 -30.39 -9.39
C GLY A 22 -7.61 -29.16 -8.49
N LEU A 23 -6.47 -28.96 -7.83
CA LEU A 23 -6.22 -27.78 -7.01
C LEU A 23 -6.21 -26.50 -7.86
N PHE A 24 -5.51 -26.51 -9.00
CA PHE A 24 -5.50 -25.38 -9.93
C PHE A 24 -6.92 -25.06 -10.44
N ALA A 25 -7.72 -26.07 -10.79
CA ALA A 25 -9.10 -25.87 -11.23
C ALA A 25 -9.97 -25.24 -10.13
N VAL A 26 -9.84 -25.70 -8.89
CA VAL A 26 -10.56 -25.14 -7.73
C VAL A 26 -10.15 -23.70 -7.46
N THR A 27 -8.85 -23.42 -7.57
CA THR A 27 -8.33 -22.06 -7.45
C THR A 27 -8.89 -21.13 -8.51
N ILE A 28 -8.92 -21.58 -9.78
CA ILE A 28 -9.49 -20.80 -10.88
C ILE A 28 -11.01 -20.60 -10.69
N ASP A 29 -11.75 -21.64 -10.27
CA ASP A 29 -13.18 -21.53 -9.96
C ASP A 29 -13.42 -20.46 -8.87
N ALA A 30 -12.59 -20.45 -7.81
CA ALA A 30 -12.68 -19.46 -6.76
C ALA A 30 -12.42 -18.03 -7.27
N ILE A 31 -11.38 -17.84 -8.09
CA ILE A 31 -11.08 -16.53 -8.69
C ILE A 31 -12.25 -16.04 -9.54
N ILE A 32 -12.82 -16.90 -10.38
CA ILE A 32 -13.94 -16.56 -11.26
C ILE A 32 -15.18 -16.21 -10.44
N GLU A 33 -15.48 -16.98 -9.39
CA GLU A 33 -16.61 -16.73 -8.51
C GLU A 33 -16.46 -15.38 -7.78
N TYR A 34 -15.26 -15.07 -7.29
CA TYR A 34 -14.95 -13.78 -6.70
C TYR A 34 -15.02 -12.61 -7.68
N GLU A 35 -14.52 -12.79 -8.89
CA GLU A 35 -14.61 -11.81 -9.95
C GLU A 35 -16.08 -11.52 -10.30
N ASN A 36 -16.95 -12.54 -10.32
CA ASN A 36 -18.38 -12.36 -10.57
C ASN A 36 -19.07 -11.59 -9.45
N VAL A 37 -18.75 -11.89 -8.17
CA VAL A 37 -19.24 -11.10 -7.03
C VAL A 37 -18.79 -9.66 -7.17
N ASN A 38 -17.53 -9.42 -7.50
CA ASN A 38 -16.98 -8.09 -7.65
C ASN A 38 -17.66 -7.29 -8.78
N LYS A 39 -17.89 -7.93 -9.94
CA LYS A 39 -18.61 -7.35 -11.07
C LYS A 39 -20.07 -7.02 -10.76
N SER A 40 -20.66 -7.68 -9.76
CA SER A 40 -22.03 -7.43 -9.30
C SER A 40 -22.14 -6.37 -8.20
N LEU A 41 -21.03 -5.80 -7.74
CA LEU A 41 -21.07 -4.72 -6.76
C LEU A 41 -21.73 -3.48 -7.37
N GLU A 42 -22.70 -2.95 -6.64
CA GLU A 42 -23.35 -1.68 -6.93
C GLU A 42 -22.80 -0.59 -5.99
N PRO A 43 -22.78 0.69 -6.42
CA PRO A 43 -22.38 1.79 -5.55
C PRO A 43 -23.33 1.93 -4.36
N VAL A 44 -22.79 2.26 -3.20
CA VAL A 44 -23.59 2.53 -1.99
C VAL A 44 -24.36 3.85 -2.19
N PRO A 45 -25.66 3.95 -1.87
CA PRO A 45 -26.39 5.20 -2.00
C PRO A 45 -25.71 6.35 -1.25
N VAL A 46 -25.56 7.52 -1.89
CA VAL A 46 -24.94 8.72 -1.29
C VAL A 46 -25.64 9.15 0.01
N SER A 47 -26.91 8.81 0.19
CA SER A 47 -27.66 9.04 1.43
C SER A 47 -27.12 8.29 2.66
N GLU A 48 -26.31 7.26 2.48
CA GLU A 48 -25.65 6.51 3.55
C GLU A 48 -24.28 7.08 3.94
N PHE A 49 -23.77 8.04 3.16
CA PHE A 49 -22.49 8.67 3.42
C PHE A 49 -22.58 9.66 4.58
N MET A 50 -21.53 9.70 5.39
CA MET A 50 -21.35 10.78 6.36
C MET A 50 -21.23 12.11 5.63
N GLU A 51 -21.87 13.15 6.15
CA GLU A 51 -21.69 14.50 5.63
C GLU A 51 -20.22 14.91 5.74
N GLY A 52 -19.61 15.21 4.59
CA GLY A 52 -18.19 15.56 4.52
C GLY A 52 -17.91 16.88 5.24
N ASN A 53 -17.05 16.85 6.27
CA ASN A 53 -16.63 18.04 7.00
C ASN A 53 -15.12 18.28 6.83
N THR A 54 -14.76 19.20 5.94
CA THR A 54 -13.35 19.48 5.60
C THR A 54 -12.55 20.05 6.75
N THR A 55 -13.17 20.80 7.66
CA THR A 55 -12.51 21.35 8.85
C THR A 55 -12.17 20.25 9.84
N VAL A 56 -13.09 19.29 10.04
CA VAL A 56 -12.83 18.10 10.87
C VAL A 56 -11.71 17.27 10.25
N LEU A 57 -11.76 17.00 8.94
CA LEU A 57 -10.68 16.27 8.25
C LEU A 57 -9.33 16.97 8.33
N ARG A 58 -9.32 18.30 8.23
CA ARG A 58 -8.09 19.10 8.40
C ARG A 58 -7.51 18.93 9.79
N ASN A 59 -8.33 19.05 10.84
CA ASN A 59 -7.87 18.89 12.22
C ASN A 59 -7.38 17.46 12.49
N LYS A 60 -8.14 16.46 12.05
CA LYS A 60 -7.73 15.04 12.13
C LYS A 60 -6.38 14.82 11.43
N THR A 61 -6.21 15.33 10.21
CA THR A 61 -4.97 15.16 9.45
C THR A 61 -3.78 15.83 10.14
N ARG A 62 -3.94 17.05 10.65
CA ARG A 62 -2.85 17.76 11.36
C ARG A 62 -2.43 17.02 12.64
N ASP A 63 -3.39 16.47 13.37
CA ASP A 63 -3.11 15.69 14.56
C ASP A 63 -2.39 14.36 14.23
N LEU A 64 -2.83 13.66 13.19
CA LEU A 64 -2.13 12.47 12.69
C LEU A 64 -0.70 12.80 12.23
N GLU A 65 -0.50 13.90 11.49
CA GLU A 65 0.84 14.35 11.09
C GLU A 65 1.72 14.62 12.32
N TYR A 66 1.20 15.33 13.33
CA TYR A 66 1.93 15.59 14.57
C TYR A 66 2.35 14.28 15.26
N ARG A 67 1.42 13.34 15.41
CA ARG A 67 1.69 12.03 16.02
C ARG A 67 2.71 11.21 15.22
N LEU A 68 2.58 11.23 13.89
CA LEU A 68 3.51 10.57 12.98
C LEU A 68 4.94 11.07 13.21
N PHE A 69 5.19 12.37 13.07
CA PHE A 69 6.55 12.92 13.22
C PHE A 69 7.10 12.78 14.63
N LYS A 70 6.23 12.70 15.65
CA LYS A 70 6.66 12.56 17.04
C LYS A 70 6.96 11.12 17.44
N TYR A 71 6.23 10.14 16.93
CA TYR A 71 6.25 8.78 17.44
C TYR A 71 6.60 7.71 16.41
N HIS A 72 6.46 8.01 15.12
CA HIS A 72 6.59 7.04 14.02
C HIS A 72 7.77 7.32 13.09
N MET A 73 8.59 8.31 13.40
CA MET A 73 9.81 8.61 12.66
C MET A 73 11.03 8.13 13.43
N ASP A 74 11.90 7.43 12.75
CA ASP A 74 13.22 7.09 13.28
C ASP A 74 14.19 8.29 13.19
N GLY A 75 15.42 8.10 13.68
CA GLY A 75 16.45 9.14 13.64
C GLY A 75 16.95 9.50 12.24
N GLN A 76 16.72 8.65 11.22
CA GLN A 76 17.16 8.86 9.85
C GLN A 76 16.09 9.50 8.96
N GLY A 77 14.87 9.73 9.49
CA GLY A 77 13.77 10.27 8.69
C GLY A 77 12.95 9.19 7.99
N LEU A 78 12.96 7.97 8.52
CA LEU A 78 12.20 6.83 8.02
C LEU A 78 10.94 6.60 8.87
N MET A 79 9.83 6.29 8.22
CA MET A 79 8.57 6.05 8.89
C MET A 79 8.40 4.57 9.24
N LEU A 80 7.97 4.30 10.47
CA LEU A 80 7.82 2.96 11.06
C LEU A 80 6.52 2.83 11.86
N ASN A 81 6.12 1.59 12.11
CA ASN A 81 5.07 1.30 13.08
C ASN A 81 5.65 1.40 14.49
N THR A 82 4.83 1.80 15.46
CA THR A 82 5.31 2.05 16.81
C THR A 82 4.52 1.24 17.81
N ARG A 83 5.23 0.57 18.72
CA ARG A 83 4.66 -0.12 19.87
C ARG A 83 5.02 0.62 21.14
N PHE A 84 4.00 1.02 21.90
CA PHE A 84 4.18 1.63 23.21
C PHE A 84 4.29 0.54 24.28
N THR A 85 5.37 0.55 25.07
CA THR A 85 5.57 -0.46 26.13
C THR A 85 5.01 -0.04 27.50
N GLY A 86 4.47 1.17 27.63
CA GLY A 86 3.78 1.68 28.83
C GLY A 86 2.32 1.24 28.94
N SER A 87 1.69 1.47 30.10
CA SER A 87 0.27 1.18 30.35
C SER A 87 -0.69 2.14 29.63
N ASP A 88 -0.24 3.36 29.33
CA ASP A 88 -1.02 4.39 28.64
C ASP A 88 -0.60 4.51 27.18
N VAL A 89 -1.46 4.04 26.28
CA VAL A 89 -1.27 4.11 24.81
C VAL A 89 -1.64 5.50 24.26
N LEU A 90 -2.43 6.28 25.01
CA LEU A 90 -2.98 7.57 24.59
C LEU A 90 -2.20 8.78 25.12
N THR A 91 -1.41 8.59 26.18
CA THR A 91 -0.55 9.61 26.77
C THR A 91 0.76 8.96 27.20
N PRO A 92 1.85 9.08 26.42
CA PRO A 92 3.16 8.61 26.84
C PRO A 92 3.73 9.61 27.87
N SER A 93 3.10 9.69 29.04
CA SER A 93 3.57 10.44 30.20
C SER A 93 4.42 9.58 31.15
N GLY A 94 4.61 8.30 30.82
CA GLY A 94 5.47 7.38 31.56
C GLY A 94 6.74 7.04 30.79
N SER A 95 7.82 6.82 31.52
CA SER A 95 9.15 6.35 31.12
C SER A 95 9.20 4.97 30.40
N GLY A 96 8.12 4.54 29.77
CA GLY A 96 8.07 3.31 28.96
C GLY A 96 8.70 3.54 27.60
N GLY A 97 9.65 2.68 27.20
CA GLY A 97 10.32 2.77 25.90
C GLY A 97 9.37 2.68 24.70
N THR A 98 9.79 3.27 23.60
CA THR A 98 9.16 3.14 22.28
C THR A 98 9.89 2.03 21.52
N GLN A 99 9.16 1.07 20.95
CA GLN A 99 9.73 0.05 20.05
C GLN A 99 9.20 0.27 18.64
N PHE A 100 10.08 0.15 17.64
CA PHE A 100 9.69 0.22 16.24
C PHE A 100 9.42 -1.17 15.67
N GLY A 101 8.48 -1.26 14.72
CA GLY A 101 8.15 -2.45 13.95
C GLY A 101 7.75 -2.10 12.51
N GLY A 102 7.40 -3.11 11.70
CA GLY A 102 7.01 -2.92 10.29
C GLY A 102 8.16 -2.41 9.39
N HIS A 103 9.41 -2.61 9.80
CA HIS A 103 10.59 -2.12 9.09
C HIS A 103 10.74 -2.71 7.69
N ALA A 104 10.25 -3.94 7.47
CA ALA A 104 10.28 -4.59 6.15
C ALA A 104 9.55 -3.77 5.06
N ASP A 105 8.52 -3.00 5.44
CA ASP A 105 7.70 -2.17 4.54
C ASP A 105 7.99 -0.67 4.70
N CYS A 106 9.07 -0.32 5.39
CA CYS A 106 9.44 1.07 5.65
C CYS A 106 9.54 1.93 4.36
N PRO A 107 10.16 1.48 3.24
CA PRO A 107 10.31 2.32 2.06
C PRO A 107 8.98 2.61 1.36
N ILE A 108 8.04 1.66 1.35
CA ILE A 108 6.74 1.91 0.72
C ILE A 108 6.03 3.03 1.46
N TRP A 109 5.93 2.94 2.78
CA TRP A 109 5.16 3.89 3.58
C TRP A 109 5.87 5.24 3.74
N THR A 110 7.19 5.24 3.87
CA THR A 110 8.00 6.47 3.87
C THR A 110 7.84 7.22 2.54
N GLY A 111 7.75 6.51 1.41
CA GLY A 111 7.43 7.10 0.11
C GLY A 111 6.02 7.69 0.00
N HIS A 112 5.01 7.05 0.60
CA HIS A 112 3.66 7.61 0.69
C HIS A 112 3.62 8.89 1.52
N LEU A 113 4.36 8.92 2.64
CA LEU A 113 4.52 10.12 3.45
C LEU A 113 5.23 11.23 2.67
N LEU A 114 6.29 10.91 1.93
CA LEU A 114 6.98 11.87 1.08
C LEU A 114 6.02 12.51 0.06
N ALA A 115 5.20 11.68 -0.61
CA ALA A 115 4.18 12.17 -1.52
C ALA A 115 3.15 13.09 -0.82
N SER A 116 2.70 12.74 0.39
CA SER A 116 1.73 13.56 1.13
C SER A 116 2.29 14.96 1.44
N GLN A 117 3.56 15.03 1.85
CA GLN A 117 4.23 16.31 2.12
C GLN A 117 4.48 17.13 0.84
N GLY A 118 4.70 16.47 -0.31
CA GLY A 118 4.75 17.14 -1.61
C GLY A 118 3.42 17.80 -1.99
N PHE A 119 2.29 17.10 -1.79
CA PHE A 119 0.95 17.67 -2.01
C PHE A 119 0.65 18.80 -1.02
N LYS A 120 0.96 18.62 0.28
CA LYS A 120 0.84 19.67 1.30
C LYS A 120 1.63 20.93 0.92
N TYR A 121 2.86 20.78 0.46
CA TYR A 121 3.68 21.91 -0.02
C TYR A 121 2.99 22.67 -1.16
N ALA A 122 2.48 21.95 -2.16
CA ALA A 122 1.81 22.56 -3.30
C ALA A 122 0.52 23.30 -2.89
N VAL A 123 -0.26 22.72 -1.98
CA VAL A 123 -1.45 23.34 -1.39
C VAL A 123 -1.07 24.61 -0.62
N ALA A 124 -0.12 24.52 0.32
CA ALA A 124 0.32 25.65 1.11
C ALA A 124 0.89 26.79 0.25
N LYS A 125 1.63 26.45 -0.82
CA LYS A 125 2.12 27.42 -1.79
C LYS A 125 0.98 28.12 -2.54
N ARG A 126 0.00 27.36 -3.02
CA ARG A 126 -1.18 27.89 -3.72
C ARG A 126 -1.98 28.84 -2.83
N GLU A 127 -2.15 28.49 -1.57
CA GLU A 127 -2.95 29.23 -0.59
C GLU A 127 -2.17 30.37 0.10
N GLY A 128 -0.89 30.54 -0.19
CA GLY A 128 -0.05 31.55 0.46
C GLY A 128 0.21 31.27 1.95
N ASN A 129 -0.04 30.05 2.42
CA ASN A 129 0.18 29.65 3.81
C ASN A 129 1.68 29.41 4.07
N ALA A 130 2.37 30.44 4.55
CA ALA A 130 3.81 30.40 4.77
C ALA A 130 4.24 29.37 5.83
N ILE A 131 3.43 29.16 6.87
CA ILE A 131 3.72 28.22 7.97
C ILE A 131 3.71 26.79 7.44
N ASP A 132 2.60 26.37 6.83
CA ASP A 132 2.48 25.00 6.32
C ASP A 132 3.47 24.74 5.16
N ARG A 133 3.86 25.79 4.42
CA ARG A 133 4.88 25.67 3.36
C ARG A 133 6.28 25.40 3.92
N VAL A 134 6.67 26.08 4.99
CA VAL A 134 7.97 25.86 5.66
C VAL A 134 7.98 24.48 6.33
N ASP A 135 6.90 24.15 7.04
CA ASP A 135 6.71 22.83 7.68
C ASP A 135 6.82 21.69 6.65
N ALA A 136 6.09 21.76 5.53
CA ALA A 136 6.15 20.76 4.48
C ALA A 136 7.56 20.63 3.87
N LEU A 137 8.29 21.74 3.67
CA LEU A 137 9.67 21.68 3.15
C LEU A 137 10.64 21.02 4.13
N GLN A 138 10.50 21.29 5.43
CA GLN A 138 11.30 20.65 6.47
C GLN A 138 11.03 19.15 6.48
N ASN A 139 9.75 18.75 6.46
CA ASN A 139 9.35 17.35 6.44
C ASN A 139 9.86 16.64 5.17
N VAL A 140 9.69 17.24 3.99
CA VAL A 140 10.24 16.71 2.72
C VAL A 140 11.76 16.51 2.84
N SER A 141 12.48 17.45 3.44
CA SER A 141 13.94 17.34 3.57
C SER A 141 14.36 16.18 4.48
N ILE A 142 13.66 15.98 5.61
CA ILE A 142 13.90 14.87 6.54
C ILE A 142 13.61 13.53 5.86
N ILE A 143 12.42 13.39 5.27
CA ILE A 143 11.98 12.13 4.67
C ILE A 143 12.83 11.75 3.46
N LEU A 144 13.16 12.73 2.61
CA LEU A 144 14.00 12.50 1.44
C LEU A 144 15.42 12.08 1.84
N GLU A 145 15.94 12.56 2.98
CA GLU A 145 17.23 12.10 3.51
C GLU A 145 17.17 10.64 3.97
N GLY A 146 16.09 10.24 4.65
CA GLY A 146 15.90 8.83 5.05
C GLY A 146 15.82 7.88 3.87
N LEU A 147 15.06 8.24 2.84
CA LEU A 147 15.01 7.44 1.60
C LEU A 147 16.36 7.45 0.85
N ASN A 148 17.07 8.58 0.84
CA ASN A 148 18.42 8.64 0.27
C ASN A 148 19.36 7.70 1.02
N PHE A 149 19.35 7.73 2.35
CA PHE A 149 20.10 6.82 3.21
C PHE A 149 19.90 5.35 2.80
N LEU A 150 18.64 4.90 2.63
CA LEU A 150 18.36 3.51 2.21
C LEU A 150 18.87 3.14 0.82
N THR A 151 19.08 4.12 -0.07
CA THR A 151 19.65 3.89 -1.43
C THR A 151 21.18 3.97 -1.48
N GLN A 152 21.81 4.38 -0.39
CA GLN A 152 23.25 4.62 -0.32
C GLN A 152 23.95 3.68 0.67
N VAL A 153 23.28 3.31 1.77
CA VAL A 153 23.85 2.46 2.84
C VAL A 153 24.37 1.11 2.34
N THR A 154 23.85 0.64 1.21
CA THR A 154 24.26 -0.64 0.60
C THR A 154 25.63 -0.60 -0.09
N GLY A 155 26.25 0.58 -0.20
CA GLY A 155 27.51 0.79 -0.90
C GLY A 155 27.43 0.73 -2.44
N VAL A 156 26.24 0.45 -3.00
CA VAL A 156 26.00 0.52 -4.45
C VAL A 156 24.91 1.56 -4.71
N PRO A 157 25.22 2.67 -5.39
CA PRO A 157 24.26 3.72 -5.66
C PRO A 157 23.01 3.19 -6.35
N GLY A 158 21.83 3.51 -5.81
CA GLY A 158 20.54 3.15 -6.38
C GLY A 158 20.01 1.78 -5.97
N ARG A 159 20.83 0.94 -5.33
CA ARG A 159 20.35 -0.30 -4.71
C ARG A 159 19.64 0.04 -3.40
N LEU A 160 18.36 -0.30 -3.34
CA LEU A 160 17.48 0.00 -2.22
C LEU A 160 17.57 -1.10 -1.14
N ALA A 161 17.87 -0.71 0.10
CA ALA A 161 17.66 -1.54 1.28
C ALA A 161 16.20 -1.49 1.73
N ARG A 162 15.70 -2.58 2.36
CA ARG A 162 14.39 -2.55 3.03
C ARG A 162 14.44 -1.65 4.25
N TYR A 163 15.49 -1.80 5.06
CA TYR A 163 15.74 -0.99 6.23
C TYR A 163 17.21 -1.09 6.62
N ALA A 164 17.69 -0.18 7.48
CA ALA A 164 19.05 -0.23 8.00
C ALA A 164 19.14 0.38 9.40
N TRP A 165 20.01 -0.16 10.25
CA TRP A 165 20.28 0.34 11.60
C TRP A 165 21.79 0.40 11.86
N TYR A 166 22.16 1.30 12.77
CA TYR A 166 23.55 1.49 13.16
C TYR A 166 24.09 0.20 13.78
N ASP A 167 25.24 -0.25 13.31
CA ASP A 167 25.92 -1.42 13.86
C ASP A 167 26.70 -1.00 15.11
N ASP A 168 26.05 -1.09 16.28
CA ASP A 168 26.67 -0.71 17.55
C ASP A 168 27.69 -1.77 18.01
N PRO A 169 29.00 -1.45 18.02
CA PRO A 169 30.03 -2.38 18.50
C PRO A 169 29.87 -2.72 19.99
N GLY A 170 29.11 -1.91 20.75
CA GLY A 170 28.78 -2.11 22.16
C GLY A 170 27.59 -3.04 22.43
N GLY A 171 26.89 -3.49 21.38
CA GLY A 171 25.79 -4.45 21.50
C GLY A 171 24.47 -3.89 22.05
N VAL A 172 24.31 -2.56 22.14
CA VAL A 172 23.01 -1.95 22.46
C VAL A 172 22.16 -1.92 21.20
N ASN A 173 21.75 -3.10 20.76
CA ASN A 173 20.86 -3.25 19.62
C ASN A 173 19.56 -2.49 19.92
N ARG A 174 19.24 -1.42 19.16
CA ARG A 174 17.93 -0.78 19.27
C ARG A 174 16.91 -1.88 19.01
N SER A 175 16.00 -2.11 19.96
CA SER A 175 15.02 -3.18 19.82
C SER A 175 14.04 -2.84 18.68
N ILE A 176 14.39 -3.22 17.47
CA ILE A 176 13.46 -3.38 16.36
C ILE A 176 12.69 -4.66 16.70
N PHE A 177 11.40 -4.52 16.96
CA PHE A 177 10.54 -5.68 17.12
C PHE A 177 10.33 -6.26 15.71
N GLY A 178 10.57 -7.58 15.56
CA GLY A 178 10.16 -8.30 14.35
C GLY A 178 8.66 -8.10 14.12
N ASP A 179 8.20 -8.05 12.88
CA ASP A 179 6.77 -7.84 12.62
C ASP A 179 5.97 -8.94 13.36
N PRO A 180 4.91 -8.63 14.14
CA PRO A 180 4.05 -9.69 14.68
C PRO A 180 3.39 -10.54 13.57
N GLU A 181 3.31 -10.04 12.33
CA GLU A 181 2.94 -10.83 11.13
C GLU A 181 4.14 -11.52 10.46
N ASP A 182 5.38 -11.31 10.93
CA ASP A 182 6.53 -12.05 10.43
C ASP A 182 6.36 -13.52 10.78
N ASN A 183 6.25 -14.33 9.72
CA ASN A 183 6.33 -15.77 9.83
C ASN A 183 7.63 -16.11 10.59
N PRO A 184 7.58 -16.77 11.76
CA PRO A 184 8.77 -17.14 12.52
C PRO A 184 9.71 -18.08 11.74
N ASN A 185 9.26 -18.63 10.62
CA ASN A 185 10.07 -19.43 9.69
C ASN A 185 10.76 -18.60 8.58
N LYS A 186 10.45 -17.30 8.43
CA LYS A 186 11.22 -16.42 7.53
C LYS A 186 12.53 -16.07 8.23
N ASN A 187 13.60 -16.75 7.81
CA ASN A 187 14.95 -16.47 8.30
C ASN A 187 15.51 -15.19 7.68
N TRP A 188 15.06 -14.03 8.17
CA TRP A 188 15.54 -12.72 7.75
C TRP A 188 17.04 -12.53 8.01
N ASP A 189 17.62 -13.25 8.98
CA ASP A 189 19.06 -13.18 9.29
C ASP A 189 19.94 -13.57 8.09
N SER A 190 19.43 -14.40 7.17
CA SER A 190 20.16 -14.82 5.96
C SER A 190 20.31 -13.73 4.89
N ARG A 191 19.64 -12.57 5.06
CA ARG A 191 19.64 -11.45 4.10
C ARG A 191 19.99 -10.12 4.76
N ARG A 192 20.82 -10.17 5.80
CA ARG A 192 21.43 -9.00 6.43
C ARG A 192 22.85 -8.81 5.93
N TYR A 193 23.20 -7.56 5.68
CA TYR A 193 24.46 -7.21 5.06
C TYR A 193 25.07 -6.00 5.77
N GLU A 194 26.40 -5.95 5.79
CA GLU A 194 27.14 -4.77 6.23
C GLU A 194 26.96 -3.64 5.20
N GLY A 195 26.92 -2.42 5.71
CA GLY A 195 26.78 -1.19 4.97
C GLY A 195 27.47 -0.04 5.68
N GLU A 196 27.57 1.09 4.98
CA GLU A 196 28.20 2.29 5.51
C GLU A 196 27.36 3.50 5.11
N TRP A 197 27.19 4.43 6.04
CA TRP A 197 26.55 5.70 5.77
C TRP A 197 27.28 6.83 6.48
N GLN A 198 27.75 7.82 5.71
CA GLN A 198 28.49 8.97 6.23
C GLN A 198 29.72 8.61 7.08
N GLY A 199 30.36 7.46 6.79
CA GLY A 199 31.52 6.95 7.52
C GLY A 199 31.19 6.10 8.74
N ASP A 200 29.92 5.97 9.10
CA ASP A 200 29.46 5.14 10.20
C ASP A 200 29.02 3.75 9.71
N PRO A 201 29.25 2.69 10.50
CA PRO A 201 28.87 1.32 10.15
C PRO A 201 27.38 1.06 10.38
N TYR A 202 26.75 0.36 9.45
CA TYR A 202 25.34 -0.04 9.51
C TYR A 202 25.16 -1.51 9.11
N ILE A 203 24.11 -2.13 9.61
CA ILE A 203 23.55 -3.36 9.05
C ILE A 203 22.27 -2.99 8.29
N TRP A 204 22.10 -3.56 7.09
CA TRP A 204 20.90 -3.36 6.28
C TRP A 204 20.24 -4.68 5.89
N ASP A 205 18.91 -4.64 5.82
CA ASP A 205 18.08 -5.76 5.36
C ASP A 205 17.90 -5.70 3.83
N GLY A 206 18.23 -6.82 3.18
CA GLY A 206 17.97 -7.06 1.75
C GLY A 206 16.56 -7.56 1.48
N ALA A 207 16.42 -8.52 0.56
CA ALA A 207 15.14 -9.10 0.14
C ALA A 207 14.16 -8.11 -0.50
N ILE A 208 14.65 -7.09 -1.20
CA ILE A 208 13.80 -6.03 -1.76
C ILE A 208 12.71 -6.59 -2.70
N SER A 209 11.48 -6.09 -2.55
CA SER A 209 10.35 -6.39 -3.43
C SER A 209 9.77 -5.15 -4.12
N ARG A 210 8.69 -5.36 -4.89
CA ARG A 210 8.08 -4.33 -5.74
C ARG A 210 7.45 -3.19 -4.93
N ASP A 211 6.83 -3.51 -3.81
CA ASP A 211 6.31 -2.59 -2.79
C ASP A 211 7.32 -1.50 -2.38
N GLN A 212 8.54 -1.84 -1.98
CA GLN A 212 9.53 -0.84 -1.56
C GLN A 212 9.85 0.15 -2.69
N HIS A 213 9.95 -0.34 -3.92
CA HIS A 213 10.13 0.50 -5.10
C HIS A 213 8.87 1.32 -5.42
N ALA A 214 7.67 0.78 -5.19
CA ALA A 214 6.40 1.48 -5.42
C ALA A 214 6.35 2.78 -4.62
N GLY A 215 6.64 2.74 -3.32
CA GLY A 215 6.63 3.95 -2.50
C GLY A 215 7.76 4.91 -2.86
N LEU A 216 8.98 4.41 -3.11
CA LEU A 216 10.09 5.28 -3.53
C LEU A 216 9.75 6.04 -4.82
N LEU A 217 9.23 5.34 -5.83
CA LEU A 217 8.79 5.95 -7.09
C LEU A 217 7.61 6.92 -6.88
N LEU A 218 6.66 6.58 -6.01
CA LEU A 218 5.53 7.46 -5.67
C LEU A 218 6.01 8.79 -5.10
N GLY A 219 6.81 8.74 -4.03
CA GLY A 219 7.34 9.91 -3.35
C GLY A 219 8.21 10.76 -4.26
N LEU A 220 9.22 10.16 -4.90
CA LEU A 220 10.14 10.89 -5.77
C LEU A 220 9.43 11.58 -6.93
N GLY A 221 8.47 10.93 -7.59
CA GLY A 221 7.73 11.55 -8.68
C GLY A 221 6.83 12.70 -8.26
N VAL A 222 6.28 12.69 -7.03
CA VAL A 222 5.52 13.83 -6.51
C VAL A 222 6.44 14.99 -6.15
N ILE A 223 7.56 14.73 -5.50
CA ILE A 223 8.54 15.78 -5.14
C ILE A 223 9.19 16.39 -6.38
N GLU A 224 9.51 15.58 -7.39
CA GLU A 224 10.07 16.03 -8.66
C GLU A 224 9.15 17.04 -9.37
N GLU A 225 7.84 16.80 -9.40
CA GLU A 225 6.89 17.72 -10.03
C GLU A 225 6.59 18.94 -9.16
N LEU A 226 6.32 18.74 -7.86
CA LEU A 226 5.69 19.77 -7.03
C LEU A 226 6.66 20.63 -6.23
N VAL A 227 7.83 20.10 -5.86
CA VAL A 227 8.77 20.76 -4.94
C VAL A 227 10.07 21.14 -5.65
N ALA A 228 10.65 20.23 -6.42
CA ALA A 228 11.93 20.42 -7.09
C ALA A 228 12.01 21.67 -8.00
N PRO A 229 10.93 22.09 -8.72
CA PRO A 229 10.98 23.33 -9.51
C PRO A 229 11.18 24.59 -8.67
N HIS A 230 11.01 24.51 -7.35
CA HIS A 230 11.06 25.64 -6.42
C HIS A 230 12.14 25.51 -5.35
N ASN A 231 12.93 24.44 -5.37
CA ASN A 231 14.03 24.20 -4.44
C ASN A 231 15.18 23.47 -5.14
N SER A 232 16.28 24.18 -5.41
CA SER A 232 17.44 23.66 -6.16
C SER A 232 18.15 22.52 -5.46
N THR A 233 18.27 22.56 -4.13
CA THR A 233 18.89 21.50 -3.32
C THR A 233 18.08 20.20 -3.43
N ILE A 234 16.77 20.28 -3.24
CA ILE A 234 15.87 19.12 -3.41
C ILE A 234 15.92 18.62 -4.85
N LYS A 235 15.91 19.51 -5.85
CA LYS A 235 16.01 19.15 -7.26
C LYS A 235 17.26 18.34 -7.58
N GLN A 236 18.42 18.78 -7.09
CA GLN A 236 19.68 18.07 -7.31
C GLN A 236 19.67 16.69 -6.64
N LYS A 237 19.16 16.61 -5.40
CA LYS A 237 19.06 15.34 -4.67
C LYS A 237 18.12 14.35 -5.35
N VAL A 238 16.91 14.78 -5.72
CA VAL A 238 15.94 13.94 -6.44
C VAL A 238 16.52 13.48 -7.77
N LYS A 239 17.16 14.37 -8.54
CA LYS A 239 17.82 13.99 -9.79
C LYS A 239 18.84 12.88 -9.57
N LEU A 240 19.76 13.05 -8.61
CA LEU A 240 20.80 12.06 -8.32
C LEU A 240 20.21 10.72 -7.86
N MET A 241 19.23 10.75 -6.95
CA MET A 241 18.57 9.53 -6.47
C MET A 241 17.86 8.78 -7.61
N VAL A 242 17.12 9.49 -8.46
CA VAL A 242 16.42 8.90 -9.61
C VAL A 242 17.40 8.37 -10.64
N GLU A 243 18.47 9.10 -10.97
CA GLU A 243 19.49 8.62 -11.91
C GLU A 243 20.15 7.33 -11.40
N ASN A 244 20.60 7.32 -10.15
CA ASN A 244 21.21 6.14 -9.54
C ASN A 244 20.24 4.96 -9.50
N LEU A 245 18.99 5.18 -9.12
CA LEU A 245 17.96 4.15 -9.08
C LEU A 245 17.71 3.54 -10.47
N VAL A 246 17.49 4.38 -11.48
CA VAL A 246 17.19 3.91 -12.84
C VAL A 246 18.42 3.22 -13.45
N ASP A 247 19.62 3.75 -13.24
CA ASP A 247 20.87 3.12 -13.68
C ASP A 247 21.09 1.75 -13.03
N PHE A 248 20.84 1.65 -11.72
CA PHE A 248 20.91 0.38 -11.01
C PHE A 248 19.91 -0.62 -11.61
N MET A 249 18.65 -0.21 -11.85
CA MET A 249 17.66 -1.10 -12.44
C MET A 249 18.01 -1.53 -13.88
N ILE A 250 18.62 -0.66 -14.68
CA ILE A 250 19.10 -1.03 -16.03
C ILE A 250 20.25 -2.03 -15.93
N THR A 251 21.23 -1.76 -15.08
CA THR A 251 22.43 -2.60 -14.92
C THR A 251 22.15 -3.94 -14.26
N SER A 252 21.11 -4.03 -13.43
CA SER A 252 20.63 -5.30 -12.84
C SER A 252 19.72 -6.11 -13.77
N ASP A 253 19.57 -5.71 -15.04
CA ASP A 253 18.59 -6.26 -15.98
C ASP A 253 17.18 -6.29 -15.36
N TRP A 254 16.79 -5.17 -14.75
CA TRP A 254 15.49 -4.94 -14.15
C TRP A 254 15.10 -5.97 -13.09
N ARG A 255 16.08 -6.46 -12.31
CA ARG A 255 15.85 -7.39 -11.20
C ARG A 255 16.21 -6.78 -9.86
N GLY A 256 15.49 -7.20 -8.82
CA GLY A 256 15.90 -7.00 -7.44
C GLY A 256 17.06 -7.92 -7.10
N VAL A 257 18.16 -7.33 -6.63
CA VAL A 257 19.37 -8.06 -6.22
C VAL A 257 19.90 -7.55 -4.88
N ASP A 258 20.33 -8.48 -4.04
CA ASP A 258 20.95 -8.21 -2.73
C ASP A 258 22.48 -8.01 -2.88
N ALA A 259 23.21 -7.99 -1.76
CA ALA A 259 24.68 -7.96 -1.79
C ALA A 259 25.24 -9.20 -2.51
N GLY A 260 26.32 -9.02 -3.27
CA GLY A 260 26.90 -10.10 -4.08
C GLY A 260 26.08 -10.49 -5.32
N ASN A 261 25.10 -9.66 -5.74
CA ASN A 261 24.24 -9.88 -6.90
C ASN A 261 23.37 -11.14 -6.83
N THR A 262 23.02 -11.58 -5.62
CA THR A 262 22.05 -12.65 -5.43
C THR A 262 20.64 -12.12 -5.70
N THR A 263 19.83 -12.87 -6.45
CA THR A 263 18.47 -12.44 -6.76
C THR A 263 17.58 -12.49 -5.52
N THR A 264 16.74 -11.48 -5.35
CA THR A 264 15.73 -11.47 -4.28
C THR A 264 14.47 -12.26 -4.64
N GLY A 265 14.36 -12.68 -5.92
CA GLY A 265 13.13 -13.21 -6.52
C GLY A 265 12.25 -12.13 -7.17
N THR A 266 12.62 -10.85 -7.04
CA THR A 266 11.88 -9.73 -7.63
C THR A 266 12.32 -9.47 -9.06
N ASP A 267 11.36 -9.48 -9.98
CA ASP A 267 11.58 -9.20 -11.40
C ASP A 267 10.63 -8.09 -11.88
N PHE A 268 11.18 -7.08 -12.54
CA PHE A 268 10.42 -5.96 -13.10
C PHE A 268 10.25 -6.07 -14.61
N ARG A 269 10.89 -7.05 -15.25
CA ARG A 269 10.76 -7.30 -16.69
C ARG A 269 9.38 -7.84 -17.04
N PRO A 270 8.89 -7.51 -18.22
CA PRO A 270 7.60 -7.97 -18.64
C PRO A 270 7.66 -9.46 -18.99
N GLY A 271 6.75 -10.26 -18.44
CA GLY A 271 6.71 -11.71 -18.62
C GLY A 271 5.32 -12.22 -19.00
N TYR A 272 5.19 -13.53 -19.21
CA TYR A 272 3.92 -14.19 -19.55
C TYR A 272 3.41 -15.12 -18.42
N ASP A 273 4.18 -15.30 -17.35
CA ASP A 273 3.84 -16.18 -16.23
C ASP A 273 2.99 -15.47 -15.17
N ILE A 274 2.21 -16.24 -14.41
CA ILE A 274 1.41 -15.74 -13.27
C ILE A 274 2.35 -15.02 -12.27
N GLY A 275 2.11 -13.73 -12.01
CA GLY A 275 2.97 -12.87 -11.18
C GLY A 275 4.05 -12.06 -11.93
N SER A 276 4.19 -12.25 -13.24
CA SER A 276 5.07 -11.42 -14.10
C SER A 276 4.57 -9.97 -14.20
N SER A 277 5.49 -9.05 -14.52
CA SER A 277 5.10 -7.67 -14.82
C SER A 277 4.54 -7.56 -16.26
N ASP A 278 3.76 -6.52 -16.50
CA ASP A 278 3.17 -6.17 -17.80
C ASP A 278 4.00 -5.13 -18.58
N GLY A 279 5.15 -4.73 -18.04
CA GLY A 279 6.01 -3.67 -18.57
C GLY A 279 5.82 -2.32 -17.90
N ALA A 280 4.73 -2.09 -17.16
CA ALA A 280 4.51 -0.83 -16.46
C ALA A 280 5.66 -0.49 -15.51
N TRP A 281 6.38 -1.48 -14.97
CA TRP A 281 7.43 -1.22 -13.98
C TRP A 281 8.63 -0.54 -14.61
N GLN A 282 9.10 -1.07 -15.74
CA GLN A 282 10.17 -0.44 -16.52
C GLN A 282 9.76 0.96 -16.96
N LEU A 283 8.51 1.12 -17.42
CA LEU A 283 7.97 2.44 -17.76
C LEU A 283 7.94 3.40 -16.57
N SER A 284 7.53 2.97 -15.36
CA SER A 284 7.51 3.84 -14.18
C SER A 284 8.91 4.34 -13.79
N PHE A 285 9.93 3.49 -13.87
CA PHE A 285 11.33 3.90 -13.65
C PHE A 285 11.78 4.91 -14.72
N LEU A 286 11.58 4.56 -16.00
CA LEU A 286 11.98 5.40 -17.13
C LEU A 286 11.21 6.72 -17.17
N GLN A 287 9.95 6.75 -16.72
CA GLN A 287 9.14 7.96 -16.60
C GLN A 287 9.81 8.96 -15.67
N LEU A 288 10.26 8.55 -14.49
CA LEU A 288 11.01 9.45 -13.60
C LEU A 288 12.39 9.77 -14.15
N GLY A 289 13.07 8.80 -14.76
CA GLY A 289 14.35 9.01 -15.43
C GLY A 289 14.28 10.15 -16.43
N ARG A 290 13.31 10.11 -17.36
CA ARG A 290 13.16 11.16 -18.39
C ARG A 290 12.77 12.52 -17.82
N ARG A 291 12.04 12.55 -16.71
CA ARG A 291 11.69 13.81 -16.01
C ARG A 291 12.94 14.52 -15.47
N VAL A 292 13.89 13.78 -14.89
CA VAL A 292 15.10 14.37 -14.28
C VAL A 292 16.28 14.51 -15.25
N ASN A 293 16.35 13.65 -16.27
CA ASN A 293 17.38 13.64 -17.29
C ASN A 293 16.85 13.11 -18.64
N PRO A 294 16.12 13.94 -19.41
CA PRO A 294 15.53 13.53 -20.68
C PRO A 294 16.59 13.14 -21.72
N ALA A 295 17.76 13.79 -21.71
CA ALA A 295 18.85 13.49 -22.63
C ALA A 295 19.34 12.03 -22.53
N LYS A 296 19.20 11.41 -21.35
CA LYS A 296 19.62 10.03 -21.12
C LYS A 296 18.48 9.02 -21.30
N TYR A 297 17.27 9.33 -20.82
CA TYR A 297 16.22 8.33 -20.66
C TYR A 297 15.00 8.50 -21.59
N GLU A 298 14.83 9.64 -22.28
CA GLU A 298 13.64 9.87 -23.12
C GLU A 298 13.52 8.84 -24.25
N SER A 299 14.63 8.57 -24.96
CA SER A 299 14.66 7.59 -26.04
C SER A 299 14.37 6.17 -25.53
N MET A 300 14.91 5.80 -24.37
CA MET A 300 14.63 4.51 -23.73
C MET A 300 13.17 4.40 -23.32
N TYR A 301 12.58 5.46 -22.75
CA TYR A 301 11.16 5.49 -22.40
C TYR A 301 10.29 5.23 -23.63
N HIS A 302 10.51 5.96 -24.74
CA HIS A 302 9.72 5.76 -25.96
C HIS A 302 9.94 4.40 -26.59
N HIS A 303 11.17 3.87 -26.58
CA HIS A 303 11.45 2.52 -27.04
C HIS A 303 10.63 1.47 -26.26
N HIS A 304 10.61 1.57 -24.93
CA HIS A 304 9.82 0.68 -24.08
C HIS A 304 8.31 0.88 -24.29
N ALA A 305 7.86 2.14 -24.31
CA ALA A 305 6.44 2.47 -24.39
C ALA A 305 5.82 2.06 -25.74
N LEU A 306 6.51 2.37 -26.85
CA LEU A 306 5.99 2.28 -28.20
C LEU A 306 6.56 1.09 -28.97
N ASP A 307 7.89 0.96 -29.07
CA ASP A 307 8.51 -0.10 -29.90
C ASP A 307 8.33 -1.50 -29.28
N LEU A 308 8.46 -1.60 -27.95
CA LEU A 308 8.17 -2.83 -27.19
C LEU A 308 6.69 -2.97 -26.81
N ASN A 309 5.86 -2.02 -27.25
CA ASN A 309 4.41 -2.02 -27.08
C ASN A 309 3.94 -2.19 -25.61
N GLN A 310 4.73 -1.69 -24.65
CA GLN A 310 4.43 -1.93 -23.23
C GLN A 310 3.17 -1.21 -22.78
N VAL A 311 2.82 -0.06 -23.37
CA VAL A 311 1.57 0.66 -23.04
C VAL A 311 0.33 -0.22 -23.30
N GLU A 312 0.30 -0.93 -24.43
CA GLU A 312 -0.82 -1.82 -24.77
C GLU A 312 -0.82 -3.10 -23.93
N ARG A 313 0.35 -3.55 -23.44
CA ARG A 313 0.45 -4.73 -22.55
C ARG A 313 -0.18 -4.50 -21.19
N ILE A 314 -0.07 -3.28 -20.64
CA ILE A 314 -0.67 -2.90 -19.36
C ILE A 314 -2.18 -3.19 -19.37
N GLY A 315 -2.89 -2.82 -20.45
CA GLY A 315 -4.34 -3.00 -20.56
C GLY A 315 -4.83 -4.44 -20.73
N ASN A 316 -3.92 -5.42 -20.85
CA ASN A 316 -4.24 -6.82 -21.14
C ASN A 316 -3.74 -7.79 -20.05
N PHE A 317 -2.56 -7.56 -19.48
CA PHE A 317 -1.95 -8.53 -18.57
C PHE A 317 -2.33 -8.31 -17.10
N HIS A 318 -2.72 -7.09 -16.77
CA HIS A 318 -3.02 -6.70 -15.40
C HIS A 318 -4.30 -7.35 -14.84
N GLU A 319 -5.25 -7.71 -15.72
CA GLU A 319 -6.54 -8.35 -15.38
C GLU A 319 -6.36 -9.71 -14.65
N ILE A 320 -5.37 -10.51 -15.04
CA ILE A 320 -5.13 -11.83 -14.41
C ILE A 320 -4.57 -11.68 -12.99
N ASN A 321 -3.67 -10.71 -12.78
CA ASN A 321 -3.06 -10.46 -11.48
C ASN A 321 -4.05 -9.77 -10.50
N THR A 322 -4.94 -8.90 -10.99
CA THR A 322 -5.92 -8.21 -10.13
C THR A 322 -6.96 -9.17 -9.54
N ASN A 323 -7.42 -10.16 -10.31
CA ASN A 323 -8.46 -11.09 -9.86
C ASN A 323 -7.96 -11.98 -8.70
N TRP A 324 -6.67 -12.34 -8.72
CA TRP A 324 -6.02 -13.01 -7.58
C TRP A 324 -5.98 -12.12 -6.32
N ASN A 325 -5.72 -10.84 -6.51
CA ASN A 325 -5.55 -9.89 -5.43
C ASN A 325 -6.87 -9.54 -4.72
N LEU A 326 -8.04 -9.73 -5.36
CA LEU A 326 -9.35 -9.36 -4.78
C LEU A 326 -9.60 -9.93 -3.37
N ARG A 327 -9.10 -11.13 -3.06
CA ARG A 327 -9.30 -11.78 -1.74
C ARG A 327 -8.03 -12.31 -1.10
N SER A 328 -7.09 -12.86 -1.87
CA SER A 328 -5.89 -13.52 -1.33
C SER A 328 -4.76 -12.54 -0.98
N LYS A 329 -4.46 -11.60 -1.89
CA LYS A 329 -3.33 -10.68 -1.79
C LYS A 329 -3.73 -9.24 -2.12
N TYR A 330 -4.71 -8.70 -1.40
CA TYR A 330 -5.31 -7.38 -1.69
C TYR A 330 -4.28 -6.23 -1.76
N TYR A 331 -3.19 -6.31 -1.01
CA TYR A 331 -2.09 -5.36 -1.08
C TYR A 331 -1.45 -5.27 -2.48
N GLY A 332 -1.56 -6.31 -3.31
CA GLY A 332 -1.09 -6.29 -4.69
C GLY A 332 -1.80 -5.23 -5.54
N ASN A 333 -3.07 -4.92 -5.24
CA ASN A 333 -3.79 -3.83 -5.89
C ASN A 333 -3.16 -2.47 -5.54
N ASN A 334 -2.71 -2.28 -4.30
CA ASN A 334 -2.02 -1.06 -3.89
C ASN A 334 -0.73 -0.85 -4.67
N ILE A 335 0.11 -1.89 -4.75
CA ILE A 335 1.36 -1.88 -5.50
C ILE A 335 1.13 -1.46 -6.96
N ASN A 336 0.12 -2.04 -7.58
CA ASN A 336 -0.27 -1.77 -8.96
C ASN A 336 -0.77 -0.33 -9.17
N PHE A 337 -1.67 0.16 -8.31
CA PHE A 337 -2.20 1.53 -8.38
C PHE A 337 -1.11 2.58 -8.20
N VAL A 338 -0.28 2.40 -7.17
CA VAL A 338 0.80 3.33 -6.82
C VAL A 338 1.82 3.44 -7.96
N GLN A 339 2.16 2.31 -8.56
CA GLN A 339 3.05 2.24 -9.71
C GLN A 339 2.50 2.99 -10.93
N LEU A 340 1.21 2.80 -11.24
CA LEU A 340 0.55 3.44 -12.39
C LEU A 340 0.34 4.95 -12.18
N PHE A 341 0.15 5.39 -10.94
CA PHE A 341 -0.20 6.78 -10.64
C PHE A 341 0.80 7.79 -11.23
N ASN A 342 2.08 7.66 -10.90
CA ASN A 342 3.12 8.56 -11.42
C ASN A 342 3.43 8.30 -12.89
N LEU A 343 3.30 7.05 -13.36
CA LEU A 343 3.47 6.73 -14.77
C LEU A 343 2.47 7.50 -15.64
N ILE A 344 1.20 7.49 -15.25
CA ILE A 344 0.11 8.13 -15.99
C ILE A 344 0.16 9.64 -15.81
N ARG A 345 0.11 10.15 -14.57
CA ARG A 345 -0.13 11.59 -14.35
C ARG A 345 1.03 12.49 -14.81
N LEU A 346 2.23 11.92 -14.98
CA LEU A 346 3.41 12.63 -15.46
C LEU A 346 3.59 12.47 -16.99
N GLU A 347 2.76 11.69 -17.67
CA GLU A 347 2.77 11.60 -19.12
C GLU A 347 2.30 12.91 -19.73
N THR A 348 3.08 13.40 -20.68
CA THR A 348 2.84 14.67 -21.38
C THR A 348 2.30 14.47 -22.79
N ASP A 349 2.48 13.30 -23.39
CA ASP A 349 1.82 12.91 -24.64
C ASP A 349 0.36 12.51 -24.35
N PRO A 350 -0.63 13.28 -24.85
CA PRO A 350 -2.03 13.01 -24.55
C PRO A 350 -2.52 11.65 -25.07
N ALA A 351 -1.95 11.15 -26.18
CA ALA A 351 -2.35 9.88 -26.76
C ALA A 351 -1.80 8.69 -25.97
N ILE A 352 -0.60 8.80 -25.39
CA ILE A 352 -0.07 7.79 -24.47
C ILE A 352 -0.83 7.84 -23.15
N HIS A 353 -1.07 9.04 -22.61
CA HIS A 353 -1.84 9.25 -21.38
C HIS A 353 -3.23 8.60 -21.47
N ASP A 354 -3.99 8.90 -22.53
CA ASP A 354 -5.34 8.37 -22.73
C ASP A 354 -5.37 6.84 -22.80
N ARG A 355 -4.36 6.22 -23.44
CA ARG A 355 -4.24 4.76 -23.48
C ARG A 355 -3.94 4.16 -22.12
N MET A 356 -3.05 4.76 -21.34
CA MET A 356 -2.75 4.25 -20.00
C MET A 356 -3.93 4.47 -19.03
N VAL A 357 -4.66 5.58 -19.13
CA VAL A 357 -5.92 5.80 -18.38
C VAL A 357 -6.95 4.74 -18.76
N HIS A 358 -7.10 4.45 -20.06
CA HIS A 358 -7.98 3.37 -20.52
C HIS A 358 -7.56 2.00 -19.97
N ALA A 359 -6.26 1.70 -19.97
CA ALA A 359 -5.71 0.48 -19.39
C ALA A 359 -6.00 0.37 -17.89
N MET A 360 -5.75 1.42 -17.11
CA MET A 360 -6.05 1.48 -15.67
C MET A 360 -7.56 1.27 -15.40
N LYS A 361 -8.42 1.91 -16.21
CA LYS A 361 -9.89 1.75 -16.14
C LYS A 361 -10.33 0.30 -16.36
N LYS A 362 -9.80 -0.34 -17.40
CA LYS A 362 -10.16 -1.72 -17.79
C LYS A 362 -9.63 -2.77 -16.80
N THR A 363 -8.56 -2.45 -16.08
CA THR A 363 -7.87 -3.39 -15.20
C THR A 363 -8.11 -3.07 -13.73
N VAL A 364 -7.15 -2.46 -13.04
CA VAL A 364 -7.17 -2.21 -11.59
C VAL A 364 -8.40 -1.42 -11.12
N TRP A 365 -8.85 -0.40 -11.85
CA TRP A 365 -9.97 0.44 -11.40
C TRP A 365 -11.32 -0.28 -11.44
N LYS A 366 -11.62 -0.98 -12.55
CA LYS A 366 -12.82 -1.81 -12.69
C LYS A 366 -12.97 -2.78 -11.50
N GLU A 367 -11.86 -3.30 -11.02
CA GLU A 367 -11.84 -4.28 -9.93
C GLU A 367 -11.96 -3.68 -8.53
N VAL A 368 -11.84 -2.36 -8.33
CA VAL A 368 -11.87 -1.76 -6.97
C VAL A 368 -12.80 -0.57 -6.81
N LYS A 369 -13.46 -0.09 -7.88
CA LYS A 369 -14.21 1.18 -7.90
C LYS A 369 -15.30 1.33 -6.83
N TYR A 370 -15.80 0.23 -6.26
CA TYR A 370 -16.82 0.23 -5.20
C TYR A 370 -16.35 -0.43 -3.89
N HIS A 371 -15.05 -0.57 -3.70
CA HIS A 371 -14.48 -1.14 -2.47
C HIS A 371 -14.41 -0.18 -1.28
N ARG A 372 -14.94 1.04 -1.43
CA ARG A 372 -14.91 2.10 -0.40
C ARG A 372 -13.49 2.36 0.07
N ASN A 373 -12.65 2.80 -0.87
CA ASN A 373 -11.20 2.90 -0.69
C ASN A 373 -10.70 4.29 -1.07
N ALA A 374 -10.60 5.17 -0.07
CA ALA A 374 -10.22 6.57 -0.27
C ALA A 374 -8.86 6.73 -0.98
N HIS A 375 -7.92 5.82 -0.74
CA HIS A 375 -6.61 5.87 -1.40
C HIS A 375 -6.70 5.55 -2.90
N PHE A 376 -7.35 4.46 -3.29
CA PHE A 376 -7.50 4.09 -4.70
C PHE A 376 -8.33 5.11 -5.46
N ASN A 377 -9.39 5.64 -4.84
CA ASN A 377 -10.19 6.73 -5.38
C ASN A 377 -9.33 7.95 -5.74
N MET A 378 -8.47 8.39 -4.82
CA MET A 378 -7.58 9.54 -5.05
C MET A 378 -6.51 9.27 -6.11
N LEU A 379 -5.90 8.08 -6.12
CA LEU A 379 -4.92 7.72 -7.16
C LEU A 379 -5.58 7.68 -8.54
N TYR A 380 -6.76 7.07 -8.65
CA TYR A 380 -7.52 6.98 -9.89
C TYR A 380 -7.89 8.37 -10.44
N LEU A 381 -8.51 9.20 -9.61
CA LEU A 381 -8.92 10.56 -10.01
C LEU A 381 -7.71 11.43 -10.37
N GLY A 382 -6.63 11.35 -9.58
CA GLY A 382 -5.42 12.12 -9.81
C GLY A 382 -4.65 11.72 -11.07
N ALA A 383 -4.63 10.43 -11.42
CA ALA A 383 -4.01 9.92 -12.64
C ALA A 383 -4.86 10.18 -13.90
N SER A 384 -6.19 10.04 -13.78
CA SER A 384 -7.12 10.16 -14.91
C SER A 384 -7.45 11.61 -15.31
N ARG A 385 -6.85 12.60 -14.65
CA ARG A 385 -7.12 14.02 -14.91
C ARG A 385 -6.63 14.44 -16.30
N LYS A 386 -7.36 15.36 -16.94
CA LYS A 386 -6.85 16.15 -18.06
C LYS A 386 -6.69 17.60 -17.62
N THR A 387 -5.55 18.20 -17.94
CA THR A 387 -5.37 19.65 -17.88
C THR A 387 -5.93 20.25 -19.16
N ASN A 388 -6.97 21.07 -19.07
CA ASN A 388 -7.43 21.84 -20.22
C ASN A 388 -6.52 23.06 -20.48
N GLU A 389 -6.72 23.76 -21.61
CA GLU A 389 -5.92 24.92 -22.02
C GLU A 389 -5.92 26.08 -21.00
N SER A 390 -6.96 26.16 -20.15
CA SER A 390 -7.05 27.15 -19.06
C SER A 390 -6.43 26.67 -17.74
N GLY A 391 -5.75 25.53 -17.73
CA GLY A 391 -5.18 24.91 -16.53
C GLY A 391 -6.24 24.45 -15.51
N THR A 392 -7.51 24.43 -15.92
CA THR A 392 -8.64 23.97 -15.11
C THR A 392 -8.78 22.46 -15.29
N LEU A 393 -9.07 21.76 -14.20
CA LEU A 393 -9.24 20.31 -14.23
C LEU A 393 -10.51 19.98 -15.03
N SER A 394 -10.36 19.36 -16.19
CA SER A 394 -11.49 18.75 -16.90
C SER A 394 -11.58 17.29 -16.51
N MET A 395 -12.73 16.93 -15.94
CA MET A 395 -13.01 15.66 -15.28
C MET A 395 -13.57 14.66 -16.31
N PHE A 396 -13.00 13.45 -16.39
CA PHE A 396 -13.35 12.46 -17.42
C PHE A 396 -14.36 11.40 -16.94
N ASP A 397 -14.58 11.27 -15.63
CA ASP A 397 -15.42 10.20 -15.08
C ASP A 397 -16.82 10.71 -14.69
N PRO A 398 -17.91 10.14 -15.25
CA PRO A 398 -19.26 10.52 -14.86
C PRO A 398 -19.59 10.19 -13.39
N GLU A 399 -18.86 9.26 -12.76
CA GLU A 399 -19.03 8.88 -11.35
C GLU A 399 -18.15 9.71 -10.40
N MET A 400 -17.51 10.78 -10.87
CA MET A 400 -16.54 11.50 -10.05
C MET A 400 -17.11 12.04 -8.73
N GLU A 401 -18.31 12.62 -8.76
CA GLU A 401 -18.96 13.12 -7.56
C GLU A 401 -19.18 12.00 -6.53
N TYR A 402 -19.60 10.82 -6.99
CA TYR A 402 -19.71 9.64 -6.16
C TYR A 402 -18.36 9.25 -5.55
N ILE A 403 -17.30 9.16 -6.37
CA ILE A 403 -15.96 8.78 -5.91
C ILE A 403 -15.41 9.76 -4.86
N ILE A 404 -15.65 11.07 -5.05
CA ILE A 404 -15.26 12.11 -4.08
C ILE A 404 -16.03 11.94 -2.76
N ASN A 405 -17.34 11.73 -2.82
CA ASN A 405 -18.17 11.56 -1.62
C ASN A 405 -17.83 10.26 -0.87
N ASP A 406 -17.59 9.15 -1.58
CA ASP A 406 -17.12 7.89 -0.99
C ASP A 406 -15.74 8.06 -0.33
N THR A 407 -14.86 8.86 -0.92
CA THR A 407 -13.57 9.21 -0.31
C THR A 407 -13.76 9.99 0.98
N LEU A 408 -14.60 11.02 0.98
CA LEU A 408 -14.87 11.83 2.17
C LEU A 408 -15.49 10.99 3.28
N ASP A 409 -16.48 10.16 2.96
CA ASP A 409 -17.08 9.22 3.91
C ASP A 409 -16.03 8.28 4.53
N GLY A 410 -15.18 7.66 3.70
CA GLY A 410 -14.09 6.81 4.16
C GLY A 410 -13.13 7.54 5.10
N LEU A 411 -12.70 8.76 4.77
CA LEU A 411 -11.79 9.53 5.63
C LEU A 411 -12.45 10.01 6.93
N MET A 412 -13.75 10.31 6.89
CA MET A 412 -14.52 10.70 8.07
C MET A 412 -14.68 9.53 9.05
N ARG A 413 -15.02 8.35 8.53
CA ARG A 413 -15.16 7.10 9.30
C ARG A 413 -13.85 6.55 9.82
N HIS A 414 -12.72 6.84 9.17
CA HIS A 414 -11.42 6.30 9.58
C HIS A 414 -11.08 6.74 11.01
N GLY A 415 -10.99 5.78 11.94
CA GLY A 415 -10.69 6.04 13.35
C GLY A 415 -9.24 6.49 13.52
N SER A 416 -9.02 7.63 14.15
CA SER A 416 -7.67 8.15 14.43
C SER A 416 -7.02 7.55 15.68
N ASP A 417 -7.74 6.70 16.42
CA ASP A 417 -7.27 6.11 17.68
C ASP A 417 -7.30 4.58 17.62
N PRO A 418 -6.44 3.89 18.41
CA PRO A 418 -6.61 2.47 18.66
C PRO A 418 -8.03 2.28 19.20
N LYS A 419 -8.80 1.37 18.58
CA LYS A 419 -10.13 1.00 19.08
C LYS A 419 -10.03 0.75 20.61
N HIS A 420 -11.01 1.12 21.44
CA HIS A 420 -10.85 1.03 22.90
C HIS A 420 -11.20 -0.33 23.49
N ARG A 421 -10.44 -0.73 24.52
CA ARG A 421 -10.61 -1.97 25.32
C ARG A 421 -11.92 -1.94 26.12
N ASP A 422 -12.51 -3.10 26.39
CA ASP A 422 -13.47 -3.26 27.48
C ASP A 422 -12.79 -3.14 28.87
N SER A 423 -13.60 -3.12 29.94
CA SER A 423 -13.15 -3.04 31.34
C SER A 423 -12.29 -4.23 31.81
N ASN A 424 -12.17 -5.29 31.02
CA ASN A 424 -11.32 -6.46 31.25
C ASN A 424 -10.13 -6.53 30.28
N GLY A 425 -9.91 -5.51 29.45
CA GLY A 425 -8.81 -5.45 28.50
C GLY A 425 -9.00 -6.27 27.21
N ARG A 426 -10.23 -6.68 26.87
CA ARG A 426 -10.57 -7.42 25.65
C ARG A 426 -11.40 -6.54 24.71
N TYR A 427 -11.39 -6.81 23.41
CA TYR A 427 -12.58 -6.51 22.61
C TYR A 427 -13.47 -7.76 22.68
N CYS A 428 -14.72 -7.59 23.04
CA CYS A 428 -15.66 -8.71 23.15
C CYS A 428 -16.16 -9.13 21.76
N ILE A 429 -15.53 -10.15 21.18
CA ILE A 429 -16.19 -11.10 20.27
C ILE A 429 -17.07 -11.96 21.18
N LYS A 430 -18.40 -11.87 21.05
CA LYS A 430 -19.27 -12.63 21.97
C LYS A 430 -19.69 -13.99 21.48
N ASP A 431 -20.11 -14.21 20.23
CA ASP A 431 -20.58 -15.54 19.83
C ASP A 431 -20.48 -15.80 18.32
N ILE A 432 -20.12 -17.03 17.94
CA ILE A 432 -20.33 -17.61 16.60
C ILE A 432 -21.58 -18.48 16.70
N VAL A 433 -22.71 -18.05 16.14
CA VAL A 433 -23.96 -18.80 16.26
C VAL A 433 -24.02 -19.94 15.21
N PRO A 434 -24.21 -21.22 15.60
CA PRO A 434 -24.03 -22.36 14.68
C PRO A 434 -25.13 -22.60 13.64
N THR A 435 -26.14 -21.74 13.49
CA THR A 435 -27.34 -22.05 12.68
C THR A 435 -27.64 -21.05 11.56
N GLY A 436 -26.75 -20.07 11.36
CA GLY A 436 -26.78 -19.06 10.31
C GLY A 436 -25.70 -18.05 10.66
N VAL A 437 -24.58 -18.03 9.93
CA VAL A 437 -23.33 -17.46 10.47
C VAL A 437 -23.33 -15.95 10.35
N TYR A 438 -23.63 -15.29 11.47
CA TYR A 438 -23.62 -13.85 11.64
C TYR A 438 -22.59 -13.45 12.71
N TYR A 439 -21.88 -12.33 12.53
CA TYR A 439 -20.92 -11.80 13.52
C TYR A 439 -21.53 -10.74 14.40
N LYS A 440 -21.47 -10.90 15.72
CA LYS A 440 -21.88 -9.85 16.66
C LYS A 440 -20.74 -8.88 16.97
N TYR A 441 -20.91 -7.60 16.65
CA TYR A 441 -20.02 -6.51 17.11
C TYR A 441 -20.71 -5.69 18.21
N GLU A 442 -20.23 -5.75 19.47
CA GLU A 442 -20.69 -4.84 20.55
C GLU A 442 -19.79 -3.60 20.56
N TYR A 443 -20.29 -2.45 20.09
CA TYR A 443 -19.61 -1.16 20.19
C TYR A 443 -19.95 -0.51 21.56
N GLN A 444 -18.96 -0.23 22.40
CA GLN A 444 -19.13 0.58 23.61
C GLN A 444 -18.37 1.90 23.48
N PHE A 445 -19.11 3.01 23.59
CA PHE A 445 -18.63 4.38 23.42
C PHE A 445 -18.11 4.94 24.74
N HIS A 446 -16.80 5.19 24.88
CA HIS A 446 -16.23 5.89 26.05
C HIS A 446 -15.26 6.98 25.59
N GLY A 447 -15.55 8.21 26.00
CA GLY A 447 -15.15 9.43 25.32
C GLY A 447 -13.64 9.71 25.27
N GLY A 448 -13.22 10.18 24.10
CA GLY A 448 -11.93 10.81 23.81
C GLY A 448 -12.03 11.44 22.41
N TRP A 449 -12.05 12.78 22.36
CA TRP A 449 -12.20 13.63 21.16
C TRP A 449 -13.15 13.13 20.04
N ASP A 450 -14.43 12.99 20.37
CA ASP A 450 -15.50 12.81 19.38
C ASP A 450 -16.27 14.12 19.17
N PRO A 451 -16.58 14.52 17.91
CA PRO A 451 -17.48 15.63 17.63
C PRO A 451 -18.86 15.39 18.28
N PRO A 452 -19.44 16.37 19.00
CA PRO A 452 -20.77 16.22 19.58
C PRO A 452 -21.80 16.01 18.47
N GLY A 453 -22.40 14.82 18.41
CA GLY A 453 -23.50 14.49 17.49
C GLY A 453 -23.24 13.36 16.49
N MET A 454 -22.07 12.71 16.50
CA MET A 454 -21.75 11.69 15.49
C MET A 454 -22.40 10.30 15.68
N TYR A 455 -22.87 9.91 16.86
CA TYR A 455 -23.45 8.57 17.07
C TYR A 455 -24.55 8.57 18.14
N ASN A 456 -25.70 7.98 17.81
CA ASN A 456 -26.82 7.77 18.74
C ASN A 456 -26.49 6.55 19.62
N THR A 457 -26.71 6.63 20.94
CA THR A 457 -26.23 5.65 21.95
C THR A 457 -27.06 4.36 22.01
N THR A 458 -27.48 3.82 20.87
CA THR A 458 -28.15 2.52 20.78
C THR A 458 -27.15 1.44 20.36
N THR A 459 -27.12 0.35 21.12
CA THR A 459 -26.34 -0.86 20.79
C THR A 459 -27.01 -1.56 19.60
N ASP A 460 -26.73 -1.08 18.40
CA ASP A 460 -27.17 -1.74 17.18
C ASP A 460 -26.26 -2.95 16.91
N GLU A 461 -26.83 -4.15 16.98
CA GLU A 461 -26.15 -5.41 16.67
C GLU A 461 -25.88 -5.49 15.16
N LEU A 462 -24.69 -5.07 14.71
CA LEU A 462 -24.24 -5.30 13.34
C LEU A 462 -23.87 -6.77 13.17
N MET A 463 -24.54 -7.44 12.23
CA MET A 463 -24.42 -8.86 11.92
C MET A 463 -23.93 -9.04 10.47
N TYR A 464 -22.62 -9.22 10.28
CA TYR A 464 -22.07 -9.55 8.95
C TYR A 464 -22.21 -11.04 8.66
N ARG A 465 -22.50 -11.39 7.41
CA ARG A 465 -22.52 -12.78 6.96
C ARG A 465 -21.13 -13.16 6.43
N ILE A 466 -20.69 -14.37 6.78
CA ILE A 466 -19.47 -14.92 6.18
C ILE A 466 -19.74 -15.27 4.72
N ASP A 467 -18.80 -14.89 3.88
CA ASP A 467 -18.70 -15.28 2.47
C ASP A 467 -18.92 -16.80 2.26
N PRO A 468 -20.01 -17.20 1.58
CA PRO A 468 -20.27 -18.60 1.25
C PRO A 468 -19.17 -19.24 0.39
N ILE A 469 -18.46 -18.44 -0.41
CA ILE A 469 -17.37 -18.88 -1.28
C ILE A 469 -16.20 -19.41 -0.42
N TYR A 470 -15.88 -18.70 0.67
CA TYR A 470 -14.90 -19.16 1.65
C TYR A 470 -15.25 -20.55 2.19
N PHE A 471 -16.50 -20.79 2.60
CA PHE A 471 -16.89 -22.10 3.12
C PHE A 471 -16.79 -23.23 2.10
N LYS A 472 -17.21 -22.97 0.86
CA LYS A 472 -17.13 -23.92 -0.26
C LYS A 472 -15.69 -24.42 -0.43
N TYR A 473 -14.73 -23.51 -0.52
CA TYR A 473 -13.33 -23.87 -0.78
C TYR A 473 -12.57 -24.28 0.48
N HIS A 474 -12.83 -23.68 1.63
CA HIS A 474 -12.20 -24.08 2.89
C HIS A 474 -12.55 -25.53 3.25
N THR A 475 -13.83 -25.92 3.10
CA THR A 475 -14.28 -27.30 3.34
C THR A 475 -13.61 -28.27 2.37
N PHE A 476 -13.49 -27.90 1.10
CA PHE A 476 -12.78 -28.70 0.09
C PHE A 476 -11.30 -28.89 0.46
N LEU A 477 -10.59 -27.82 0.80
CA LEU A 477 -9.16 -27.85 1.15
C LEU A 477 -8.88 -28.64 2.44
N GLN A 478 -9.76 -28.53 3.45
CA GLN A 478 -9.69 -29.37 4.64
C GLN A 478 -9.92 -30.85 4.30
N GLY A 479 -10.89 -31.15 3.42
CA GLY A 479 -11.22 -32.51 3.00
C GLY A 479 -10.08 -33.26 2.31
N ILE A 480 -9.11 -32.54 1.72
CA ILE A 480 -7.92 -33.13 1.08
C ILE A 480 -6.66 -33.09 1.97
N GLY A 481 -6.79 -32.77 3.27
CA GLY A 481 -5.66 -32.69 4.20
C GLY A 481 -4.72 -31.49 3.96
N GLY A 482 -5.20 -30.47 3.25
CA GLY A 482 -4.40 -29.35 2.76
C GLY A 482 -4.37 -28.13 3.67
N SER A 483 -4.10 -28.28 4.98
CA SER A 483 -3.97 -27.10 5.86
C SER A 483 -2.88 -26.13 5.37
N TRP A 484 -1.77 -26.65 4.84
CA TRP A 484 -0.70 -25.86 4.20
C TRP A 484 -1.14 -25.16 2.89
N LEU A 485 -2.21 -25.63 2.23
CA LEU A 485 -2.76 -24.98 1.05
C LEU A 485 -3.54 -23.71 1.42
N ASN A 486 -4.15 -23.66 2.60
CA ASN A 486 -4.76 -22.43 3.09
C ASN A 486 -3.72 -21.29 3.21
N ASP A 487 -2.48 -21.59 3.56
CA ASP A 487 -1.40 -20.60 3.62
C ASP A 487 -0.96 -20.14 2.22
N ILE A 488 -0.91 -21.04 1.24
CA ILE A 488 -0.57 -20.72 -0.16
C ILE A 488 -1.63 -19.84 -0.81
N PHE A 489 -2.91 -20.15 -0.56
CA PHE A 489 -4.04 -19.43 -1.15
C PHE A 489 -4.54 -18.27 -0.30
N SER A 490 -4.08 -18.18 0.96
CA SER A 490 -4.49 -17.16 1.92
C SER A 490 -6.02 -17.02 2.06
N PHE A 491 -6.75 -18.14 1.94
CA PHE A 491 -8.20 -18.14 2.16
C PHE A 491 -8.49 -17.86 3.63
N SER A 492 -9.10 -16.71 3.91
CA SER A 492 -9.53 -16.30 5.24
C SER A 492 -11.02 -16.04 5.27
N ALA A 493 -11.65 -16.24 6.42
CA ALA A 493 -13.05 -15.90 6.62
C ALA A 493 -13.22 -14.39 6.49
N VAL A 494 -14.05 -13.99 5.54
CA VAL A 494 -14.30 -12.60 5.15
C VAL A 494 -15.81 -12.38 5.02
N SER A 495 -16.23 -11.13 5.11
CA SER A 495 -17.61 -10.72 4.85
C SER A 495 -17.98 -10.96 3.39
N ASP A 496 -19.24 -11.30 3.12
CA ASP A 496 -19.81 -11.26 1.77
C ASP A 496 -20.08 -9.83 1.29
N GLU A 497 -20.17 -8.87 2.22
CA GLU A 497 -20.36 -7.44 1.94
C GLU A 497 -19.11 -6.60 2.23
N ILE A 498 -18.99 -5.45 1.55
CA ILE A 498 -17.94 -4.45 1.81
C ILE A 498 -18.14 -3.84 3.19
N VAL A 499 -17.12 -3.93 4.04
CA VAL A 499 -17.15 -3.41 5.40
C VAL A 499 -16.74 -1.93 5.40
N PRO A 500 -17.53 -1.02 6.01
CA PRO A 500 -17.11 0.36 6.28
C PRO A 500 -15.78 0.43 7.05
N VAL A 501 -14.95 1.43 6.80
CA VAL A 501 -13.56 1.46 7.34
C VAL A 501 -13.48 1.53 8.87
N ASP A 502 -14.46 2.18 9.52
CA ASP A 502 -14.63 2.23 10.97
C ASP A 502 -14.82 0.85 11.60
N LEU A 503 -15.34 -0.10 10.82
CA LEU A 503 -15.59 -1.48 11.25
C LEU A 503 -14.46 -2.44 10.86
N ARG A 504 -13.49 -2.00 10.05
CA ARG A 504 -12.34 -2.83 9.64
C ARG A 504 -11.31 -2.95 10.78
N PRO A 505 -10.54 -4.06 10.85
CA PRO A 505 -9.40 -4.16 11.76
C PRO A 505 -8.37 -3.06 11.49
N VAL A 506 -7.69 -2.62 12.55
CA VAL A 506 -6.64 -1.61 12.44
C VAL A 506 -5.39 -2.23 11.80
N SER A 507 -4.78 -1.50 10.87
CA SER A 507 -3.60 -1.95 10.13
C SER A 507 -2.60 -0.82 9.92
N ASP A 508 -1.35 -1.18 9.62
CA ASP A 508 -0.29 -0.29 9.13
C ASP A 508 -0.74 0.69 8.03
N PHE A 509 -1.48 0.18 7.05
CA PHE A 509 -2.13 0.96 6.01
C PHE A 509 -3.47 0.30 5.67
N THR A 510 -4.58 0.93 6.04
CA THR A 510 -5.88 0.26 5.98
C THR A 510 -6.33 -0.02 4.54
N TRP A 511 -5.97 0.86 3.60
CA TRP A 511 -6.43 0.79 2.21
C TRP A 511 -5.77 -0.32 1.37
N GLN A 512 -4.69 -0.93 1.85
CA GLN A 512 -4.11 -2.11 1.20
C GLN A 512 -4.67 -3.43 1.75
N ARG A 513 -5.57 -3.37 2.74
CA ARG A 513 -6.22 -4.55 3.32
C ARG A 513 -7.56 -4.78 2.64
N SER A 514 -7.95 -6.06 2.58
CA SER A 514 -9.21 -6.46 1.96
C SER A 514 -10.38 -5.74 2.64
N PRO A 515 -11.27 -5.08 1.87
CA PRO A 515 -12.42 -4.36 2.41
C PRO A 515 -13.48 -5.29 2.99
N TYR A 516 -13.33 -6.60 2.76
CA TYR A 516 -14.19 -7.66 3.31
C TYR A 516 -13.64 -8.22 4.64
N LYS A 517 -12.47 -7.75 5.09
CA LYS A 517 -11.83 -8.26 6.30
C LYS A 517 -12.58 -7.77 7.53
N ILE A 518 -13.06 -8.72 8.30
CA ILE A 518 -13.83 -8.54 9.55
C ILE A 518 -13.06 -9.01 10.79
N PHE A 519 -11.88 -9.62 10.59
CA PHE A 519 -11.06 -10.19 11.66
C PHE A 519 -9.59 -9.77 11.50
N ALA A 520 -8.93 -9.42 12.59
CA ALA A 520 -7.49 -9.59 12.74
C ALA A 520 -7.17 -10.04 14.16
N GLY A 521 -6.18 -10.93 14.32
CA GLY A 521 -5.56 -11.17 15.62
C GLY A 521 -4.74 -9.94 15.99
N GLU A 522 -5.36 -8.94 16.60
CA GLU A 522 -4.69 -7.66 16.83
C GLU A 522 -3.78 -7.71 18.06
N ASN A 523 -2.53 -7.28 17.88
CA ASN A 523 -1.66 -6.91 19.00
C ASN A 523 -2.00 -5.47 19.41
N LEU A 524 -2.85 -5.34 20.43
CA LEU A 524 -3.45 -4.10 20.97
C LEU A 524 -2.46 -3.04 21.51
N ARG A 525 -1.15 -3.23 21.29
CA ARG A 525 -0.10 -2.28 21.67
C ARG A 525 0.55 -1.61 20.46
N SER A 526 0.17 -2.01 19.24
CA SER A 526 0.69 -1.43 18.00
C SER A 526 -0.11 -0.19 17.62
N CYS A 527 0.60 0.88 17.32
CA CYS A 527 0.08 2.13 16.77
C CYS A 527 0.64 2.29 15.36
N TYR A 528 -0.16 2.86 14.48
CA TYR A 528 0.17 3.02 13.06
C TYR A 528 0.22 4.50 12.69
N PRO A 529 1.02 4.88 11.68
CA PRO A 529 1.37 6.28 11.43
C PRO A 529 0.23 7.14 10.86
N GLY A 530 -0.88 6.56 10.39
CA GLY A 530 -2.02 7.31 9.85
C GLY A 530 -1.78 7.92 8.46
N VAL A 531 -0.74 7.49 7.74
CA VAL A 531 -0.43 7.95 6.38
C VAL A 531 -1.55 7.64 5.38
N ASP A 532 -2.36 6.61 5.68
CA ASP A 532 -3.57 6.23 4.96
C ASP A 532 -4.66 7.31 4.99
N VAL A 533 -4.67 8.21 5.98
CA VAL A 533 -5.54 9.40 5.99
C VAL A 533 -4.82 10.63 5.41
N ILE A 534 -3.56 10.84 5.83
CA ILE A 534 -2.79 12.05 5.51
C ILE A 534 -2.62 12.21 3.99
N LEU A 535 -2.24 11.14 3.28
CA LEU A 535 -1.99 11.22 1.84
C LEU A 535 -3.28 11.52 1.04
N PRO A 536 -4.38 10.75 1.16
CA PRO A 536 -5.62 11.07 0.45
C PRO A 536 -6.19 12.45 0.79
N TYR A 537 -6.06 12.89 2.05
CA TYR A 537 -6.48 14.24 2.45
C TYR A 537 -5.75 15.33 1.64
N TRP A 538 -4.41 15.29 1.60
CA TRP A 538 -3.63 16.29 0.88
C TRP A 538 -3.80 16.17 -0.64
N MET A 539 -4.04 14.97 -1.17
CA MET A 539 -4.41 14.79 -2.57
C MET A 539 -5.72 15.51 -2.91
N GLY A 540 -6.80 15.30 -2.16
CA GLY A 540 -8.06 15.98 -2.46
C GLY A 540 -8.00 17.50 -2.29
N ARG A 541 -7.19 18.01 -1.34
CA ARG A 541 -6.87 19.46 -1.26
C ARG A 541 -6.07 19.96 -2.45
N TYR A 542 -5.09 19.18 -2.93
CA TYR A 542 -4.27 19.54 -4.08
C TYR A 542 -5.11 19.58 -5.36
N TYR A 543 -5.91 18.55 -5.60
CA TYR A 543 -6.79 18.41 -6.76
C TYR A 543 -8.11 19.20 -6.65
N ARG A 544 -8.34 19.91 -5.54
CA ARG A 544 -9.54 20.75 -5.30
C ARG A 544 -10.85 19.96 -5.34
N PHE A 545 -10.83 18.72 -4.87
CA PHE A 545 -12.05 17.92 -4.70
C PHE A 545 -12.88 18.38 -3.49
N TRP A 546 -12.23 19.04 -2.54
CA TRP A 546 -12.90 19.73 -1.44
C TRP A 546 -12.19 21.05 -1.12
N GLY A 547 -12.97 21.99 -0.57
CA GLY A 547 -12.58 23.39 -0.41
C GLY A 547 -11.44 23.65 0.58
N ASP A 548 -11.02 24.92 0.64
CA ASP A 548 -9.87 25.42 1.42
C ASP A 548 -10.15 25.55 2.93
N GLY A 549 -11.02 24.68 3.48
CA GLY A 549 -11.53 24.76 4.84
C GLY A 549 -10.49 24.95 5.95
#